data_AF-A0A932YQ22-F1
#
_entry.id   AF-A0A932YQ22-F1
#
_cell.length_a   1.000
_cell.length_b   1.000
_cell.length_c   1.000
_cell.angle_alpha   90.00
_cell.angle_beta   90.00
_cell.angle_gamma   90.00
#
_symmetry.space_group_name_H-M   'P 1'
#
loop_
_entity.id
_entity.type
_entity.pdbx_description
1 polymer ?
#
loop_
_entity_poly.entity_id
_entity_poly.type
_entity_poly.pdbx_seq_one_letter_code
_entity_poly.pdbx_strand_id
1 'polypeptide(L)'
;MPKKVKKSKKKNSSKLLVIVGTIFVLLFIANEYYKDSVPLRSFVDSKIGSKDDLRDRNCTDFKNQKEAQNFFELNGGPDKDPHGLDKDGNGLACEYLP
;
A
#
# COMPACT_ATOMS: atom_id res chain seq x y z
N MET A 1 -63.19 -47.35 -2.42
CA MET A 1 -63.24 -45.89 -2.20
C MET A 1 -61.85 -45.29 -2.42
N PRO A 2 -61.67 -44.27 -3.29
CA PRO A 2 -60.35 -43.82 -3.74
C PRO A 2 -59.65 -42.87 -2.75
N LYS A 3 -58.32 -43.03 -2.68
CA LYS A 3 -57.37 -42.32 -1.81
C LYS A 3 -57.15 -40.88 -2.28
N LYS A 4 -57.41 -39.88 -1.42
CA LYS A 4 -57.01 -38.48 -1.69
C LYS A 4 -55.52 -38.30 -1.36
N VAL A 5 -54.67 -38.33 -2.39
CA VAL A 5 -53.27 -37.90 -2.30
C VAL A 5 -53.24 -36.37 -2.19
N LYS A 6 -52.84 -35.83 -1.03
CA LYS A 6 -52.64 -34.39 -0.85
C LYS A 6 -51.35 -33.97 -1.57
N LYS A 7 -51.47 -33.51 -2.82
CA LYS A 7 -50.44 -32.71 -3.49
C LYS A 7 -50.36 -31.35 -2.77
N SER A 8 -49.32 -31.09 -1.99
CA SER A 8 -49.03 -29.71 -1.61
C SER A 8 -47.62 -29.53 -1.07
N LYS A 9 -46.84 -28.72 -1.80
CA LYS A 9 -45.95 -27.64 -1.32
C LYS A 9 -44.69 -27.54 -2.19
N LYS A 10 -44.85 -27.00 -3.40
CA LYS A 10 -43.76 -26.38 -4.17
C LYS A 10 -44.08 -24.88 -4.25
N LYS A 11 -43.83 -24.13 -3.18
CA LYS A 11 -44.19 -22.70 -3.09
C LYS A 11 -43.07 -21.75 -2.64
N ASN A 12 -41.85 -22.24 -2.45
CA ASN A 12 -40.76 -21.44 -1.87
C ASN A 12 -39.46 -21.41 -2.71
N SER A 13 -39.37 -22.15 -3.81
CA SER A 13 -38.15 -22.23 -4.63
C SER A 13 -37.82 -20.92 -5.34
N SER A 14 -38.84 -20.19 -5.82
CA SER A 14 -38.65 -18.94 -6.56
C SER A 14 -38.24 -17.77 -5.66
N LYS A 15 -38.78 -17.71 -4.43
CA LYS A 15 -38.39 -16.70 -3.44
C LYS A 15 -36.95 -16.90 -2.96
N LEU A 16 -36.54 -18.16 -2.79
CA LEU A 16 -35.17 -18.51 -2.42
C LEU A 16 -34.16 -18.11 -3.51
N LEU A 17 -34.51 -18.32 -4.79
CA LEU A 17 -33.66 -17.91 -5.91
C LEU A 17 -33.46 -16.39 -5.98
N VAL A 18 -34.51 -15.61 -5.71
CA VAL A 18 -34.43 -14.14 -5.66
C VAL A 18 -33.53 -13.68 -4.50
N ILE A 19 -33.68 -14.26 -3.30
CA ILE A 19 -32.87 -13.91 -2.13
C ILE A 19 -31.38 -14.25 -2.34
N VAL A 20 -31.07 -15.43 -2.89
CA VAL A 20 -29.68 -15.82 -3.17
C VAL A 20 -29.08 -14.91 -4.24
N GLY A 21 -29.86 -14.55 -5.26
CA GLY A 21 -29.45 -13.60 -6.30
C GLY A 21 -29.17 -12.20 -5.75
N THR A 22 -30.05 -11.66 -4.90
CA THR A 22 -29.82 -10.33 -4.30
C THR A 22 -28.63 -10.33 -3.35
N ILE A 23 -28.44 -11.39 -2.56
CA ILE A 23 -27.25 -11.53 -1.70
C ILE A 23 -25.98 -11.58 -2.55
N PHE A 24 -25.96 -12.35 -3.65
CA PHE A 24 -24.78 -12.45 -4.51
C PHE A 24 -24.45 -11.11 -5.19
N VAL A 25 -25.46 -10.39 -5.69
CA VAL A 25 -25.29 -9.04 -6.25
C VAL A 25 -24.78 -8.07 -5.19
N LEU A 26 -25.32 -8.10 -3.97
CA LEU A 26 -24.84 -7.26 -2.87
C LEU A 26 -23.42 -7.61 -2.45
N LEU A 27 -23.04 -8.88 -2.42
CA LEU A 27 -21.67 -9.31 -2.13
C LEU A 27 -20.70 -8.90 -3.23
N PHE A 28 -21.12 -8.95 -4.50
CA PHE A 28 -20.30 -8.53 -5.64
C PHE A 28 -20.09 -7.01 -5.64
N ILE A 29 -21.18 -6.24 -5.48
CA ILE A 29 -21.13 -4.78 -5.34
C ILE A 29 -20.32 -4.39 -4.11
N ALA A 30 -20.51 -5.07 -2.97
CA ALA A 30 -19.71 -4.85 -1.77
C ALA A 30 -18.24 -5.14 -2.06
N ASN A 31 -17.88 -6.27 -2.69
CA ASN A 31 -16.50 -6.59 -2.99
C ASN A 31 -15.82 -5.58 -3.93
N GLU A 32 -16.55 -5.07 -4.94
CA GLU A 32 -16.09 -3.99 -5.81
C GLU A 32 -15.96 -2.66 -5.06
N TYR A 33 -16.93 -2.32 -4.20
CA TYR A 33 -16.93 -1.11 -3.35
C TYR A 33 -15.86 -1.14 -2.26
N TYR A 34 -15.56 -2.31 -1.68
CA TYR A 34 -14.53 -2.50 -0.67
C TYR A 34 -13.13 -2.61 -1.28
N LYS A 35 -12.98 -2.78 -2.61
CA LYS A 35 -11.68 -2.87 -3.28
C LYS A 35 -10.85 -1.60 -3.12
N ASP A 36 -11.50 -0.45 -3.04
CA ASP A 36 -10.86 0.86 -2.89
C ASP A 36 -10.75 1.32 -1.42
N SER A 37 -11.25 0.53 -0.47
CA SER A 37 -11.34 0.90 0.95
C SER A 37 -10.06 0.67 1.78
N VAL A 38 -8.89 0.50 1.15
CA VAL A 38 -7.62 0.31 1.86
C VAL A 38 -6.70 1.52 1.72
N PRO A 39 -6.74 2.50 2.64
CA PRO A 39 -5.73 3.56 2.72
C PRO A 39 -4.56 3.19 3.64
N LEU A 40 -4.28 1.88 3.82
CA LEU A 40 -3.20 1.43 4.71
C LEU A 40 -1.90 1.03 4.00
N ARG A 41 -1.81 1.13 2.66
CA ARG A 41 -0.52 0.91 1.99
C ARG A 41 0.40 2.13 2.07
N SER A 42 -0.14 3.34 1.94
CA SER A 42 0.65 4.57 2.09
C SER A 42 1.22 4.77 3.50
N PHE A 43 0.53 4.30 4.55
CA PHE A 43 1.04 4.39 5.93
C PHE A 43 2.12 3.36 6.24
N VAL A 44 2.07 2.17 5.63
CA VAL A 44 3.09 1.14 5.84
C VAL A 44 4.32 1.40 4.98
N ASP A 45 4.16 1.98 3.79
CA ASP A 45 5.28 2.43 2.95
C ASP A 45 6.03 3.64 3.56
N SER A 46 5.38 4.40 4.45
CA SER A 46 6.01 5.48 5.23
C SER A 46 6.67 4.99 6.52
N LYS A 47 6.20 3.88 7.11
CA LYS A 47 6.71 3.34 8.39
C LYS A 47 7.78 2.26 8.22
N ILE A 48 7.74 1.57 7.09
CA ILE A 48 8.84 0.75 6.61
C ILE A 48 9.50 1.62 5.55
N GLY A 49 10.21 2.67 6.00
CA GLY A 49 11.13 3.40 5.12
C GLY A 49 11.90 2.38 4.31
N SER A 50 12.09 2.66 3.01
CA SER A 50 12.81 1.77 2.11
C SER A 50 14.00 1.22 2.88
N LYS A 51 14.29 -0.09 2.78
CA LYS A 51 15.46 -0.67 3.48
C LYS A 51 16.73 0.15 3.27
N ASP A 52 16.76 0.95 2.22
CA ASP A 52 17.81 1.90 1.85
C ASP A 52 17.93 3.14 2.75
N ASP A 53 16.85 3.59 3.41
CA ASP A 53 16.83 4.72 4.35
C ASP A 53 17.47 4.37 5.70
N LEU A 54 17.45 3.09 6.07
CA LEU A 54 18.15 2.56 7.25
C LEU A 54 19.58 2.11 6.95
N ARG A 55 19.99 2.08 5.68
CA ARG A 55 21.34 1.71 5.30
C ARG A 55 22.19 2.96 5.29
N ASP A 56 23.29 2.91 6.03
CA ASP A 56 24.31 3.94 5.92
C ASP A 56 24.80 4.00 4.48
N ARG A 57 24.75 5.20 3.89
CA ARG A 57 25.20 5.47 2.54
C ARG A 57 26.41 6.37 2.62
N ASN A 58 27.43 6.03 1.87
CA ASN A 58 28.59 6.88 1.69
C ASN A 58 28.58 7.47 0.28
N CYS A 59 29.47 8.42 0.04
CA CYS A 59 29.63 9.05 -1.26
C CYS A 59 29.94 8.07 -2.42
N THR A 60 30.49 6.87 -2.16
CA THR A 60 30.73 5.87 -3.22
C THR A 60 29.46 5.16 -3.69
N ASP A 61 28.35 5.33 -2.96
CA ASP A 61 27.02 4.82 -3.32
C ASP A 61 26.27 5.73 -4.33
N PHE A 62 26.85 6.86 -4.73
CA PHE A 62 26.23 7.83 -5.62
C PHE A 62 27.04 8.00 -6.91
N LYS A 63 26.34 8.25 -8.03
CA LYS A 63 26.99 8.40 -9.33
C LYS A 63 27.57 9.80 -9.55
N ASN A 64 26.96 10.81 -8.93
CA ASN A 64 27.28 12.21 -9.10
C ASN A 64 26.96 12.99 -7.82
N GLN A 65 27.52 14.19 -7.70
CA GLN A 65 27.35 15.05 -6.53
C GLN A 65 25.87 15.41 -6.30
N LYS A 66 25.11 15.62 -7.38
CA LYS A 66 23.69 15.99 -7.30
C LYS A 66 22.82 14.91 -6.65
N GLU A 67 23.07 13.64 -6.95
CA GLU A 67 22.38 12.51 -6.32
C GLU A 67 22.71 12.41 -4.82
N ALA A 68 23.99 12.62 -4.46
CA ALA A 68 24.42 12.64 -3.06
C ALA A 68 23.80 13.81 -2.29
N GLN A 69 23.80 15.01 -2.88
CA GLN A 69 23.20 16.22 -2.30
C GLN A 69 21.71 16.04 -2.02
N ASN A 70 20.96 15.51 -2.99
CA ASN A 70 19.54 15.25 -2.80
C ASN A 70 19.29 14.29 -1.63
N PHE A 71 20.11 13.24 -1.50
CA PHE A 71 19.98 12.29 -0.41
C PHE A 71 20.34 12.92 0.95
N PHE A 72 21.40 13.73 1.00
CA PHE A 72 21.80 14.49 2.18
C PHE A 72 20.67 15.39 2.69
N GLU A 73 20.07 16.19 1.81
CA GLU A 73 18.96 17.09 2.16
C GLU A 73 17.71 16.34 2.62
N LEU A 74 17.37 15.23 1.95
CA LEU A 74 16.23 14.39 2.33
C LEU A 74 16.39 13.76 3.72
N ASN A 75 17.62 13.51 4.14
CA ASN A 75 17.95 12.91 5.44
C ASN A 75 18.23 13.93 6.55
N GLY A 76 17.96 15.21 6.29
CA GLY A 76 18.04 16.29 7.28
C GLY A 76 19.31 17.15 7.20
N GLY A 77 20.14 16.96 6.18
CA GLY A 77 21.23 17.88 5.87
C GLY A 77 20.70 19.26 5.50
N PRO A 78 21.38 20.36 5.87
CA PRO A 78 22.66 20.41 6.58
C PRO A 78 22.57 20.35 8.11
N ASP A 79 21.37 20.40 8.70
CA ASP A 79 21.19 20.41 10.16
C ASP A 79 21.66 19.12 10.83
N LYS A 80 21.53 17.99 10.12
CA LYS A 80 21.97 16.66 10.55
C LYS A 80 22.60 15.93 9.38
N ASP A 81 23.77 15.35 9.62
CA ASP A 81 24.42 14.45 8.67
C ASP A 81 24.59 13.05 9.27
N PRO A 82 23.50 12.24 9.36
CA PRO A 82 23.59 10.87 9.89
C PRO A 82 24.49 9.95 9.08
N HIS A 83 24.71 10.30 7.80
CA HIS A 83 25.41 9.50 6.80
C HIS A 83 26.85 9.96 6.55
N GLY A 84 27.28 11.05 7.19
CA GLY A 84 28.65 11.59 7.06
C GLY A 84 29.01 11.98 5.62
N LEU A 85 28.04 12.46 4.84
CA LEU A 85 28.22 12.85 3.45
C LEU A 85 28.88 14.24 3.29
N ASP A 86 28.73 15.10 4.30
CA ASP A 86 29.31 16.45 4.37
C ASP A 86 30.30 16.50 5.55
N LYS A 87 31.55 16.15 5.26
CA LYS A 87 32.59 15.98 6.30
C LYS A 87 33.13 17.30 6.85
N ASP A 88 33.10 18.35 6.04
CA ASP A 88 33.55 19.69 6.40
C ASP A 88 32.42 20.58 6.94
N GLY A 89 31.16 20.16 6.78
CA GLY A 89 30.00 20.80 7.37
C GLY A 89 29.62 22.09 6.67
N ASN A 90 29.88 22.17 5.36
CA ASN A 90 29.65 23.39 4.56
C ASN A 90 28.27 23.39 3.87
N GLY A 91 27.51 22.30 4.01
CA GLY A 91 26.18 22.08 3.43
C GLY A 91 26.20 21.39 2.06
N LEU A 92 27.36 20.99 1.56
CA LEU A 92 27.54 20.32 0.28
C LEU A 92 28.06 18.90 0.47
N ALA A 93 27.20 17.92 0.18
CA ALA A 93 27.54 16.52 0.26
C ALA A 93 28.46 16.09 -0.89
N CYS A 94 29.49 15.30 -0.56
CA CYS A 94 30.31 14.56 -1.52
C CYS A 94 30.85 15.41 -2.69
N GLU A 95 31.39 16.60 -2.41
CA GLU A 95 31.84 17.58 -3.41
C GLU A 95 32.86 17.08 -4.45
N TYR A 96 33.51 15.95 -4.16
CA TYR A 96 34.50 15.33 -5.04
C TYR A 96 33.88 14.45 -6.14
N LEU A 97 32.58 14.16 -6.06
CA LEU A 97 31.86 13.43 -7.10
C LEU A 97 31.67 14.32 -8.34
N PRO A 98 31.59 13.71 -9.54
CA PRO A 98 31.35 14.45 -10.78
C PRO A 98 29.96 15.09 -10.85
#